data_AF-A0A8J8FL47-F1
#
_entry.id   AF-A0A8J8FL47-F1
#
_cell.length_a   1.000
_cell.length_b   1.000
_cell.length_c   1.000
_cell.angle_alpha   90.00
_cell.angle_beta   90.00
_cell.angle_gamma   90.00
#
_symmetry.space_group_name_H-M   'P 1'
#
loop_
_entity.id
_entity.type
_entity.pdbx_description
1 polymer ?
#
loop_
_entity_poly.entity_id
_entity_poly.type
_entity_poly.pdbx_seq_one_letter_code
_entity_poly.pdbx_strand_id
1 'polypeptide(L)'
;MMPFEPFLMVNQLIITKGDSQVYNEKFHGGVNIIRGKNSSGKSTIADFIFYALGGDLKKWKEEASSCDFTYIEVSLSGKIFSLRREIRESSKAGMDIFDGSINDALLSNISSWLRYPYAATANKESFYQAILKELGIPYTKSNEASSITLHQLLRLMYVDQMTSLDRLFKFDHFDNASKRKAIGELLIGLSDLELYEYRLQVQKLESFLDNKIKEIQTLHKFFAEEIKTSDEIDQEIDENNKEIYDLEQSLEDSTNALSNEDENSLAPKLRKEIKELQNKNRELRDHHISISFEITDSERFIDSLNLRLEAIEDSSRAIDALSNIGYQYCPSCFEQVELHDSKHCDLCGSEHRENSIALDPTFKIRKEIEFQIAESKINLDNRQKEIVLLSVELESIKILLASKKISLNIIEKPVRQINQKSREVLLEIGRLNHEVQQFNLSKIRFSKYYELYKEREDAQNNLNKLKNEVESLESKLNREMTLKKKSISDLTKKIIQADTSTQSSLICLLMPPYNQFTILSAVRRTWLKNTLCN
;
A
#
# COMPACT_ATOMS: atom_id res chain seq x y z
N MET A 1 -7.53 16.95 12.78
CA MET A 1 -6.91 15.67 13.15
C MET A 1 -7.40 15.34 14.55
N MET A 2 -8.26 14.34 14.73
CA MET A 2 -8.60 13.86 16.07
C MET A 2 -7.32 13.28 16.70
N PRO A 3 -7.05 13.50 17.98
CA PRO A 3 -5.93 12.85 18.65
C PRO A 3 -6.14 11.34 18.62
N PHE A 4 -5.19 10.61 18.04
CA PHE A 4 -5.15 9.16 18.13
C PHE A 4 -4.81 8.76 19.57
N GLU A 5 -5.73 8.07 20.23
CA GLU A 5 -5.51 7.51 21.57
C GLU A 5 -5.54 5.97 21.51
N PRO A 6 -4.60 5.34 20.78
CA PRO A 6 -4.56 3.89 20.67
C PRO A 6 -4.30 3.30 22.06
N PHE A 7 -5.18 2.39 22.47
CA PHE A 7 -5.07 1.71 23.76
C PHE A 7 -5.04 0.20 23.55
N LEU A 8 -4.07 -0.48 24.15
CA LEU A 8 -3.97 -1.93 24.16
C LEU A 8 -3.80 -2.39 25.60
N MET A 9 -4.74 -3.23 26.07
CA MET A 9 -4.63 -3.93 27.34
C MET A 9 -4.84 -5.41 27.13
N VAL A 10 -4.04 -6.24 27.80
CA VAL A 10 -4.25 -7.68 27.88
C VAL A 10 -5.14 -7.97 29.08
N ASN A 11 -6.24 -8.69 28.86
CA ASN A 11 -7.20 -9.03 29.91
C ASN A 11 -7.01 -10.47 30.39
N GLN A 12 -6.71 -11.41 29.50
CA GLN A 12 -6.55 -12.83 29.85
C GLN A 12 -5.68 -13.56 28.82
N LEU A 13 -4.83 -14.49 29.27
CA LEU A 13 -4.05 -15.39 28.42
C LEU A 13 -4.42 -16.84 28.74
N ILE A 14 -4.73 -17.62 27.70
CA ILE A 14 -4.97 -19.06 27.78
C ILE A 14 -4.04 -19.78 26.81
N ILE A 15 -3.40 -20.85 27.25
CA ILE A 15 -2.55 -21.72 26.43
C ILE A 15 -3.09 -23.13 26.52
N THR A 16 -3.22 -23.80 25.37
CA THR A 16 -3.82 -25.14 25.31
C THR A 16 -2.86 -26.19 24.74
N LYS A 17 -3.04 -27.42 25.20
CA LYS A 17 -2.45 -28.64 24.64
C LYS A 17 -3.53 -29.73 24.62
N GLY A 18 -3.92 -30.17 23.43
CA GLY A 18 -5.16 -30.92 23.21
C GLY A 18 -6.35 -30.16 23.78
N ASP A 19 -7.21 -30.89 24.50
CA ASP A 19 -8.39 -30.33 25.16
C ASP A 19 -8.06 -29.68 26.53
N SER A 20 -6.79 -29.71 26.95
CA SER A 20 -6.38 -29.19 28.27
C SER A 20 -5.85 -27.75 28.18
N GLN A 21 -6.33 -26.89 29.08
CA GLN A 21 -5.72 -25.58 29.33
C GLN A 21 -4.50 -25.77 30.23
N VAL A 22 -3.31 -25.59 29.67
CA VAL A 22 -2.04 -25.73 30.40
C VAL A 22 -1.64 -24.44 31.14
N TYR A 23 -2.22 -23.31 30.72
CA TYR A 23 -2.09 -22.02 31.39
C TYR A 23 -3.37 -21.22 31.17
N ASN A 24 -3.85 -20.54 32.21
CA ASN A 24 -5.01 -19.65 32.15
C ASN A 24 -4.87 -18.59 33.24
N GLU A 25 -4.58 -17.35 32.86
CA GLU A 25 -4.35 -16.26 33.80
C GLU A 25 -5.06 -14.98 33.34
N LYS A 26 -5.72 -14.31 34.29
CA LYS A 26 -6.35 -13.01 34.09
C LYS A 26 -5.43 -11.90 34.55
N PHE A 27 -5.42 -10.80 33.79
CA PHE A 27 -4.63 -9.61 34.07
C PHE A 27 -5.56 -8.46 34.42
N HIS A 28 -5.07 -7.56 35.28
CA HIS A 28 -5.81 -6.36 35.68
C HIS A 28 -5.06 -5.10 35.27
N GLY A 29 -5.74 -3.95 35.33
CA GLY A 29 -5.10 -2.66 35.09
C GLY A 29 -3.97 -2.38 36.08
N GLY A 30 -2.97 -1.61 35.65
CA GLY A 30 -1.81 -1.25 36.48
C GLY A 30 -0.66 -2.26 36.38
N VAL A 31 -0.04 -2.57 37.53
CA VAL A 31 1.19 -3.38 37.58
C VAL A 31 0.86 -4.83 37.94
N ASN A 32 1.13 -5.74 37.02
CA ASN A 32 1.01 -7.19 37.22
C ASN A 32 2.42 -7.78 37.45
N ILE A 33 2.63 -8.51 38.55
CA ILE A 33 3.94 -9.08 38.91
C ILE A 33 3.88 -10.61 38.87
N ILE A 34 4.50 -11.22 37.85
CA ILE A 34 4.61 -12.69 37.73
C ILE A 34 5.80 -13.18 38.56
N ARG A 35 5.53 -13.89 39.67
CA ARG A 35 6.55 -14.43 40.59
C ARG A 35 6.65 -15.95 40.48
N GLY A 36 7.85 -16.48 40.69
CA GLY A 36 8.12 -17.92 40.64
C GLY A 36 9.61 -18.23 40.72
N LYS A 37 9.96 -19.51 40.94
CA LYS A 37 11.36 -19.97 40.99
C LYS A 37 12.07 -19.76 39.65
N ASN A 38 13.39 -19.74 39.63
CA ASN A 38 14.12 -19.76 38.35
C ASN A 38 13.70 -20.99 37.53
N SER A 39 13.62 -20.83 36.21
CA SER A 39 13.17 -21.88 35.28
C SER A 39 11.71 -22.37 35.47
N SER A 40 10.85 -21.62 36.17
CA SER A 40 9.41 -21.94 36.30
C SER A 40 8.54 -21.49 35.12
N GLY A 41 9.14 -21.06 33.99
CA GLY A 41 8.38 -20.65 32.80
C GLY A 41 7.97 -19.17 32.74
N LYS A 42 8.39 -18.31 33.68
CA LYS A 42 8.05 -16.87 33.69
C LYS A 42 8.34 -16.14 32.36
N SER A 43 9.56 -16.28 31.84
CA SER A 43 9.92 -15.67 30.55
C SER A 43 9.11 -16.29 29.40
N THR A 44 8.75 -17.57 29.52
CA THR A 44 7.93 -18.27 28.54
C THR A 44 6.51 -17.69 28.48
N ILE A 45 5.92 -17.31 29.63
CA ILE A 45 4.62 -16.63 29.67
C ILE A 45 4.70 -15.28 28.95
N ALA A 46 5.76 -14.51 29.19
CA ALA A 46 5.96 -13.23 28.50
C ALA A 46 6.15 -13.41 26.98
N ASP A 47 6.89 -14.44 26.57
CA ASP A 47 7.03 -14.85 25.18
C ASP A 47 5.67 -15.22 24.56
N PHE A 48 4.81 -15.96 25.28
CA PHE A 48 3.46 -16.27 24.82
C PHE A 48 2.58 -15.03 24.68
N ILE A 49 2.65 -14.05 25.58
CA ILE A 49 1.94 -12.77 25.41
C ILE A 49 2.43 -12.07 24.14
N PHE A 50 3.73 -11.94 23.97
CA PHE A 50 4.32 -11.31 22.78
C PHE A 50 3.88 -12.02 21.49
N TYR A 51 3.86 -13.35 21.48
CA TYR A 51 3.41 -14.14 20.34
C TYR A 51 1.91 -14.04 20.09
N ALA A 52 1.08 -14.15 21.13
CA ALA A 52 -0.37 -14.11 21.00
C ALA A 52 -0.85 -12.74 20.47
N LEU A 53 -0.16 -11.66 20.83
CA LEU A 53 -0.38 -10.31 20.29
C LEU A 53 0.11 -10.13 18.84
N GLY A 54 0.77 -11.10 18.22
CA GLY A 54 1.22 -11.01 16.83
C GLY A 54 2.73 -10.80 16.63
N GLY A 55 3.52 -10.84 17.71
CA GLY A 55 4.97 -10.88 17.63
C GLY A 55 5.49 -12.19 17.04
N ASP A 56 6.64 -12.15 16.39
CA ASP A 56 7.29 -13.33 15.82
C ASP A 56 8.41 -13.85 16.74
N LEU A 57 8.33 -15.13 17.10
CA LEU A 57 9.31 -15.84 17.90
C LEU A 57 9.95 -16.94 17.07
N LYS A 58 11.27 -16.81 16.84
CA LYS A 58 12.04 -17.75 16.00
C LYS A 58 12.51 -18.98 16.77
N LYS A 59 12.53 -18.93 18.10
CA LYS A 59 13.00 -20.01 18.96
C LYS A 59 12.07 -20.16 20.14
N TRP A 60 11.39 -21.30 20.18
CA TRP A 60 10.60 -21.73 21.31
C TRP A 60 11.43 -22.65 22.21
N LYS A 61 11.04 -22.72 23.49
CA LYS A 61 11.51 -23.79 24.38
C LYS A 61 10.72 -25.06 24.08
N GLU A 62 11.29 -26.23 24.32
CA GLU A 62 10.67 -27.52 24.01
C GLU A 62 9.26 -27.66 24.60
N GLU A 63 9.06 -27.23 25.84
CA GLU A 63 7.76 -27.30 26.50
C GLU A 63 6.73 -26.39 25.83
N ALA A 64 7.17 -25.21 25.39
CA ALA A 64 6.34 -24.24 24.69
C ALA A 64 5.98 -24.69 23.27
N SER A 65 6.93 -25.29 22.54
CA SER A 65 6.69 -25.90 21.22
C SER A 65 5.69 -27.05 21.28
N SER A 66 5.49 -27.67 22.44
CA SER A 66 4.56 -28.80 22.61
C SER A 66 3.10 -28.39 22.82
N CYS A 67 2.82 -27.08 22.91
CA CYS A 67 1.47 -26.52 23.03
C CYS A 67 0.88 -26.26 21.64
N ASP A 68 -0.45 -26.21 21.53
CA ASP A 68 -1.14 -26.14 20.23
C ASP A 68 -1.63 -24.72 19.89
N PHE A 69 -2.28 -24.04 20.83
CA PHE A 69 -2.87 -22.72 20.60
C PHE A 69 -2.62 -21.78 21.78
N THR A 70 -2.48 -20.50 21.45
CA THR A 70 -2.64 -19.40 22.39
C THR A 70 -3.94 -18.67 22.11
N TYR A 71 -4.68 -18.35 23.16
CA TYR A 71 -5.79 -17.42 23.13
C TYR A 71 -5.46 -16.24 24.04
N ILE A 72 -5.72 -15.04 23.57
CA ILE A 72 -5.52 -13.83 24.35
C ILE A 72 -6.73 -12.91 24.19
N GLU A 73 -7.31 -12.51 25.31
CA GLU A 73 -8.33 -11.45 25.34
C GLU A 73 -7.62 -10.10 25.47
N VAL A 74 -7.97 -9.17 24.60
CA VAL A 74 -7.39 -7.83 24.56
C VAL A 74 -8.49 -6.78 24.49
N SER A 75 -8.25 -5.65 25.15
CA SER A 75 -9.02 -4.44 24.97
C SER A 75 -8.27 -3.53 23.99
N LEU A 76 -8.82 -3.33 22.79
CA LEU A 76 -8.27 -2.45 21.76
C LEU A 76 -9.15 -1.20 21.67
N SER A 77 -8.62 -0.06 22.12
CA SER A 77 -9.29 1.25 22.08
C SER A 77 -10.73 1.22 22.63
N GLY A 78 -10.95 0.46 23.70
CA GLY A 78 -12.25 0.32 24.39
C GLY A 78 -13.11 -0.87 23.95
N LYS A 79 -12.76 -1.56 22.86
CA LYS A 79 -13.46 -2.76 22.37
C LYS A 79 -12.74 -4.05 22.79
N ILE A 80 -13.50 -5.10 23.10
CA ILE A 80 -12.96 -6.38 23.57
C ILE A 80 -12.85 -7.36 22.40
N PHE A 81 -11.65 -7.88 22.19
CA PHE A 81 -11.38 -8.90 21.16
C PHE A 81 -10.70 -10.11 21.76
N SER A 82 -11.01 -11.28 21.20
CA SER A 82 -10.31 -12.53 21.48
C SER A 82 -9.47 -12.91 20.27
N LEU A 83 -8.16 -13.05 20.47
CA LEU A 83 -7.21 -13.44 19.43
C LEU A 83 -6.78 -14.88 19.68
N ARG A 84 -6.85 -15.73 18.65
CA ARG A 84 -6.36 -17.10 18.68
C ARG A 84 -5.25 -17.28 17.66
N ARG A 85 -4.16 -17.89 18.09
CA ARG A 85 -3.00 -18.16 17.24
C ARG A 85 -2.50 -19.57 17.48
N GLU A 86 -2.13 -20.25 16.39
CA GLU A 86 -1.57 -21.59 16.45
C GLU A 86 -0.08 -21.50 16.77
N ILE A 87 0.39 -22.32 17.69
CA ILE A 87 1.81 -22.37 18.08
C ILE A 87 2.52 -23.30 17.09
N ARG A 88 3.31 -22.70 16.20
CA ARG A 88 4.18 -23.44 15.27
C ARG A 88 5.56 -22.80 15.23
N GLU A 89 6.57 -23.62 14.95
CA GLU A 89 7.94 -23.13 14.72
C GLU A 89 8.07 -22.30 13.42
N SER A 90 7.10 -22.41 12.51
CA SER A 90 7.06 -21.59 11.30
C SER A 90 6.47 -20.20 11.57
N SER A 91 7.29 -19.16 11.35
CA SER A 91 7.03 -17.74 11.65
C SER A 91 5.91 -17.05 10.86
N LYS A 92 5.03 -17.80 10.20
CA LYS A 92 3.97 -17.28 9.32
C LYS A 92 2.57 -17.76 9.69
N ALA A 93 2.37 -18.18 10.94
CA ALA A 93 1.04 -18.52 11.44
C ALA A 93 0.14 -17.28 11.39
N GLY A 94 -0.99 -17.39 10.70
CA GLY A 94 -2.09 -16.43 10.75
C GLY A 94 -2.76 -16.40 12.11
N MET A 95 -3.75 -15.53 12.26
CA MET A 95 -4.45 -15.28 13.51
C MET A 95 -5.95 -15.31 13.28
N ASP A 96 -6.67 -15.94 14.19
CA ASP A 96 -8.12 -15.89 14.24
C ASP A 96 -8.53 -14.78 15.21
N ILE A 97 -9.44 -13.91 14.77
CA ILE A 97 -9.94 -12.78 15.56
C ILE A 97 -11.44 -12.99 15.77
N PHE A 98 -11.87 -12.88 17.02
CA PHE A 98 -13.26 -12.91 17.44
C PHE A 98 -13.60 -11.60 18.15
N ASP A 99 -14.73 -11.02 17.78
CA ASP A 99 -15.27 -9.79 18.38
C ASP A 99 -16.06 -10.16 19.64
N GLY A 100 -15.48 -9.90 20.81
CA GLY A 100 -16.04 -10.28 22.11
C GLY A 100 -15.07 -10.99 23.06
N SER A 101 -15.61 -11.32 24.23
CA SER A 101 -14.85 -11.90 25.35
C SER A 101 -14.37 -13.32 25.07
N ILE A 102 -13.33 -13.75 25.79
CA ILE A 102 -12.77 -15.10 25.62
C ILE A 102 -13.75 -16.20 26.01
N ASN A 103 -14.64 -15.92 26.96
CA ASN A 103 -15.68 -16.86 27.37
C ASN A 103 -16.68 -17.10 26.23
N ASP A 104 -17.10 -16.03 25.57
CA ASP A 104 -18.00 -16.12 24.41
C ASP A 104 -17.28 -16.81 23.24
N ALA A 105 -16.01 -16.48 23.03
CA ALA A 105 -15.19 -17.03 21.97
C ALA A 105 -14.99 -18.55 22.09
N LEU A 106 -14.78 -19.05 23.31
CA LEU A 106 -14.63 -20.49 23.61
C LEU A 106 -15.94 -21.28 23.47
N LEU A 107 -17.09 -20.64 23.69
CA LEU A 107 -18.42 -21.25 23.49
C LEU A 107 -18.88 -21.19 22.02
N SER A 108 -18.30 -20.28 21.24
CA SER A 108 -18.68 -20.05 19.84
C SER A 108 -18.17 -21.15 18.90
N ASN A 109 -18.92 -21.38 17.83
CA ASN A 109 -18.45 -22.22 16.73
C ASN A 109 -17.29 -21.55 15.99
N ILE A 110 -16.38 -22.36 15.44
CA ILE A 110 -15.22 -21.91 14.64
C ILE A 110 -15.62 -20.95 13.50
N SER A 111 -16.83 -21.08 12.93
CA SER A 111 -17.35 -20.18 11.89
C SER A 111 -17.59 -18.72 12.32
N SER A 112 -17.58 -18.47 13.62
CA SER A 112 -17.70 -17.13 14.21
C SER A 112 -16.34 -16.40 14.26
N TRP A 113 -15.24 -17.14 14.15
CA TRP A 113 -13.89 -16.60 14.10
C TRP A 113 -13.53 -16.17 12.68
N LEU A 114 -12.94 -14.99 12.54
CA LEU A 114 -12.39 -14.54 11.26
C LEU A 114 -10.89 -14.84 11.21
N ARG A 115 -10.49 -15.76 10.32
CA ARG A 115 -9.09 -16.09 10.07
C ARG A 115 -8.43 -15.00 9.24
N TYR A 116 -7.35 -14.41 9.73
CA TYR A 116 -6.48 -13.50 8.98
C TYR A 116 -5.12 -14.13 8.71
N PRO A 117 -4.58 -14.02 7.49
CA PRO A 117 -3.23 -14.50 7.18
C PRO A 117 -2.17 -13.66 7.92
N TYR A 118 -0.97 -14.23 8.06
CA TYR A 118 0.19 -13.48 8.57
C TYR A 118 0.55 -12.32 7.65
N ALA A 119 0.47 -12.60 6.36
CA ALA A 119 0.77 -11.68 5.29
C ALA A 119 -0.50 -11.28 4.53
N ALA A 120 -0.65 -9.99 4.22
CA ALA A 120 -1.67 -9.47 3.34
C ALA A 120 -1.49 -10.08 1.94
N THR A 121 -2.58 -10.57 1.39
CA THR A 121 -2.67 -10.98 -0.01
C THR A 121 -3.43 -9.92 -0.78
N ALA A 122 -3.48 -10.06 -2.11
CA ALA A 122 -4.21 -9.11 -2.94
C ALA A 122 -5.71 -9.00 -2.54
N ASN A 123 -6.30 -10.07 -2.00
CA ASN A 123 -7.73 -10.15 -1.68
C ASN A 123 -8.02 -10.07 -0.17
N LYS A 124 -7.01 -10.13 0.70
CA LYS A 124 -7.21 -10.27 2.14
C LYS A 124 -6.12 -9.56 2.93
N GLU A 125 -6.54 -8.69 3.84
CA GLU A 125 -5.62 -8.02 4.75
C GLU A 125 -4.97 -9.00 5.74
N SER A 126 -3.80 -8.63 6.26
CA SER A 126 -3.13 -9.39 7.31
C SER A 126 -3.79 -9.18 8.68
N PHE A 127 -3.47 -10.04 9.65
CA PHE A 127 -3.97 -9.84 11.01
C PHE A 127 -3.45 -8.53 11.64
N TYR A 128 -2.24 -8.08 11.28
CA TYR A 128 -1.69 -6.85 11.83
C TYR A 128 -2.44 -5.62 11.30
N GLN A 129 -2.87 -5.64 10.03
CA GLN A 129 -3.71 -4.59 9.44
C GLN A 129 -5.06 -4.52 10.15
N ALA A 130 -5.69 -5.68 10.39
CA ALA A 130 -6.95 -5.76 11.14
C ALA A 130 -6.82 -5.18 12.55
N ILE A 131 -5.78 -5.56 13.31
CA ILE A 131 -5.56 -5.06 14.68
C ILE A 131 -5.24 -3.55 14.71
N LEU A 132 -4.39 -3.07 13.79
CA LEU A 132 -4.07 -1.64 13.73
C LEU A 132 -5.29 -0.80 13.40
N LYS A 133 -6.19 -1.30 12.55
CA LYS A 133 -7.48 -0.66 12.25
C LYS A 133 -8.32 -0.49 13.52
N GLU A 134 -8.45 -1.54 14.32
CA GLU A 134 -9.23 -1.49 15.57
C GLU A 134 -8.53 -0.65 16.67
N LEU A 135 -7.20 -0.54 16.64
CA LEU A 135 -6.46 0.41 17.47
C LEU A 135 -6.61 1.87 17.01
N GLY A 136 -7.18 2.11 15.81
CA GLY A 136 -7.23 3.43 15.18
C GLY A 136 -5.87 3.91 14.68
N ILE A 137 -4.87 3.04 14.55
CA ILE A 137 -3.54 3.41 14.05
C ILE A 137 -3.58 3.37 12.52
N PRO A 138 -3.20 4.46 11.82
CA PRO A 138 -3.16 4.48 10.38
C PRO A 138 -2.15 3.44 9.87
N TYR A 139 -2.59 2.65 8.90
CA TYR A 139 -1.75 1.70 8.19
C TYR A 139 -2.04 1.82 6.71
N THR A 140 -1.05 1.49 5.91
CA THR A 140 -1.11 1.70 4.47
C THR A 140 -1.14 0.37 3.75
N LYS A 141 -1.86 0.33 2.63
CA LYS A 141 -2.09 -0.89 1.83
C LYS A 141 -0.90 -1.28 0.95
N SER A 142 0.24 -0.61 1.08
CA SER A 142 1.40 -0.84 0.21
C SER A 142 2.11 -2.16 0.54
N ASN A 143 2.69 -2.82 -0.49
CA ASN A 143 3.32 -4.14 -0.41
C ASN A 143 4.18 -4.35 0.86
N GLU A 144 3.92 -5.46 1.54
CA GLU A 144 4.32 -5.79 2.93
C GLU A 144 5.79 -5.61 3.31
N ALA A 145 6.72 -5.71 2.35
CA ALA A 145 8.15 -5.57 2.64
C ALA A 145 8.47 -4.22 3.30
N SER A 146 7.59 -3.24 3.09
CA SER A 146 7.76 -1.86 3.47
C SER A 146 6.73 -1.32 4.48
N SER A 147 5.77 -2.12 4.97
CA SER A 147 4.81 -1.67 6.01
C SER A 147 5.33 -1.93 7.43
N ILE A 148 4.99 -1.05 8.39
CA ILE A 148 5.25 -1.30 9.81
C ILE A 148 4.26 -2.36 10.31
N THR A 149 4.77 -3.47 10.84
CA THR A 149 3.93 -4.55 11.38
C THR A 149 3.75 -4.44 12.88
N LEU A 150 2.74 -5.11 13.43
CA LEU A 150 2.49 -5.17 14.87
C LEU A 150 3.71 -5.75 15.63
N HIS A 151 4.41 -6.72 15.06
CA HIS A 151 5.69 -7.20 15.59
C HIS A 151 6.70 -6.06 15.80
N GLN A 152 6.81 -5.13 14.85
CA GLN A 152 7.75 -4.01 14.95
C GLN A 152 7.37 -3.01 16.06
N LEU A 153 6.07 -2.80 16.30
CA LEU A 153 5.59 -2.01 17.44
C LEU A 153 5.84 -2.72 18.77
N LEU A 154 5.51 -4.01 18.84
CA LEU A 154 5.71 -4.83 20.05
C LEU A 154 7.18 -4.92 20.46
N ARG A 155 8.14 -4.78 19.53
CA ARG A 155 9.58 -4.72 19.86
C ARG A 155 9.96 -3.55 20.77
N LEU A 156 9.15 -2.50 20.86
CA LEU A 156 9.34 -1.41 21.83
C LEU A 156 8.62 -1.65 23.16
N MET A 157 7.53 -2.41 23.13
CA MET A 157 6.71 -2.69 24.31
C MET A 157 7.22 -3.91 25.09
N TYR A 158 7.87 -4.85 24.42
CA TYR A 158 8.39 -6.07 25.00
C TYR A 158 9.91 -6.05 25.09
N VAL A 159 10.42 -6.17 26.31
CA VAL A 159 11.86 -6.33 26.61
C VAL A 159 12.10 -7.76 27.05
N ASP A 160 12.89 -8.50 26.28
CA ASP A 160 13.28 -9.88 26.62
C ASP A 160 14.58 -9.92 27.43
N GLN A 161 14.92 -11.10 27.97
CA GLN A 161 16.14 -11.29 28.76
C GLN A 161 17.42 -11.31 27.92
N MET A 162 17.31 -11.47 26.61
CA MET A 162 18.46 -11.68 25.70
C MET A 162 18.93 -10.37 25.07
N THR A 163 18.04 -9.39 24.94
CA THR A 163 18.36 -8.07 24.39
C THR A 163 19.21 -7.29 25.39
N SER A 164 20.32 -6.72 24.90
CA SER A 164 21.21 -5.87 25.70
C SER A 164 20.45 -4.65 26.26
N LEU A 165 20.74 -4.27 27.50
CA LEU A 165 20.11 -3.13 28.18
C LEU A 165 20.26 -1.80 27.42
N ASP A 166 21.31 -1.66 26.61
CA ASP A 166 21.57 -0.46 25.82
C ASP A 166 20.64 -0.32 24.59
N ARG A 167 19.81 -1.32 24.30
CA ARG A 167 18.88 -1.32 23.17
C ARG A 167 17.46 -1.06 23.64
N LEU A 168 16.84 -0.05 23.05
CA LEU A 168 15.42 0.25 23.27
C LEU A 168 14.49 -0.77 22.59
N PHE A 169 14.85 -1.23 21.41
CA PHE A 169 14.08 -2.24 20.67
C PHE A 169 14.61 -3.64 21.00
N LYS A 170 13.69 -4.60 21.21
CA LYS A 170 14.02 -6.03 21.18
C LYS A 170 14.81 -6.38 19.91
N PHE A 171 15.85 -7.20 20.07
CA PHE A 171 16.70 -7.61 18.95
C PHE A 171 15.91 -8.34 17.86
N ASP A 172 16.16 -7.98 16.60
CA ASP A 172 15.69 -8.74 15.43
C ASP A 172 16.76 -8.70 14.32
N HIS A 173 16.73 -9.68 13.42
CA HIS A 173 17.69 -9.82 12.32
C HIS A 173 17.39 -8.82 11.19
N PHE A 174 16.12 -8.47 10.99
CA PHE A 174 15.67 -7.55 9.95
C PHE A 174 15.28 -6.21 10.55
N ASP A 175 16.28 -5.47 11.05
CA ASP A 175 16.10 -4.18 11.71
C ASP A 175 16.79 -3.05 10.94
N ASN A 176 16.00 -2.20 10.26
CA ASN A 176 16.51 -1.06 9.50
C ASN A 176 16.36 0.24 10.31
N ALA A 177 17.37 1.11 10.27
CA ALA A 177 17.31 2.45 10.86
C ALA A 177 16.08 3.26 10.39
N SER A 178 15.73 3.20 9.10
CA SER A 178 14.55 3.88 8.57
C SER A 178 13.24 3.36 9.18
N LYS A 179 13.14 2.04 9.41
CA LYS A 179 11.98 1.42 10.08
C LYS A 179 11.87 1.87 11.53
N ARG A 180 12.99 1.86 12.29
CA ARG A 180 13.02 2.34 13.68
C ARG A 180 12.62 3.81 13.80
N LYS A 181 13.08 4.66 12.87
CA LYS A 181 12.70 6.07 12.82
C LYS A 181 11.20 6.22 12.60
N ALA A 182 10.63 5.51 11.64
CA ALA A 182 9.20 5.57 11.35
C ALA A 182 8.33 5.09 12.52
N ILE A 183 8.73 4.02 13.22
CA ILE A 183 8.03 3.54 14.43
C ILE A 183 8.07 4.60 15.54
N GLY A 184 9.23 5.24 15.74
CA GLY A 184 9.36 6.32 16.73
C GLY A 184 8.53 7.55 16.37
N GLU A 185 8.50 7.94 15.09
CA GLU A 185 7.65 9.03 14.58
C GLU A 185 6.16 8.72 14.81
N LEU A 186 5.74 7.48 14.56
CA LEU A 186 4.36 7.01 14.80
C LEU A 186 3.96 7.08 16.28
N LEU A 187 4.77 6.50 17.18
CA LEU A 187 4.44 6.43 18.60
C LEU A 187 4.42 7.79 19.31
N ILE A 188 5.18 8.77 18.82
CA ILE A 188 5.15 10.14 19.34
C ILE A 188 3.95 10.93 18.76
N GLY A 189 3.25 10.35 17.79
CA GLY A 189 2.14 10.97 17.07
C GLY A 189 2.63 12.13 16.18
N LEU A 190 3.76 11.94 15.51
CA LEU A 190 4.34 12.90 14.55
C LEU A 190 4.03 12.55 13.09
N SER A 191 3.59 11.32 12.82
CA SER A 191 3.43 10.80 11.47
C SER A 191 2.41 9.68 11.42
N ASP A 192 1.55 9.74 10.41
CA ASP A 192 0.59 8.70 10.05
C ASP A 192 1.18 7.70 9.05
N LEU A 193 2.50 7.56 9.02
CA LEU A 193 3.29 6.71 8.11
C LEU A 193 3.32 7.15 6.64
N GLU A 194 2.57 8.17 6.22
CA GLU A 194 2.59 8.74 4.87
C GLU A 194 4.01 9.10 4.40
N LEU A 195 4.76 9.82 5.25
CA LEU A 195 6.14 10.20 4.94
C LEU A 195 7.05 8.97 4.76
N TYR A 196 6.84 7.92 5.55
CA TYR A 196 7.60 6.70 5.42
C TYR A 196 7.30 6.01 4.08
N GLU A 197 6.05 6.02 3.64
CA GLU A 197 5.65 5.49 2.33
C GLU A 197 6.30 6.24 1.19
N TYR A 198 6.26 7.57 1.21
CA TYR A 198 6.86 8.38 0.16
C TYR A 198 8.36 8.12 0.06
N ARG A 199 9.07 7.98 1.20
CA ARG A 199 10.49 7.57 1.22
C ARG A 199 10.71 6.21 0.54
N LEU A 200 9.80 5.26 0.74
CA LEU A 200 9.87 3.92 0.13
C LEU A 200 9.57 3.94 -1.37
N GLN A 201 8.58 4.73 -1.79
CA GLN A 201 8.24 4.91 -3.21
C GLN A 201 9.39 5.58 -3.95
N VAL A 202 10.02 6.61 -3.36
CA VAL A 202 11.23 7.22 -3.90
C VAL A 202 12.31 6.16 -4.08
N GLN A 203 12.63 5.36 -3.04
CA GLN A 203 13.66 4.32 -3.14
C GLN A 203 13.36 3.28 -4.26
N LYS A 204 12.10 2.87 -4.40
CA LYS A 204 11.67 1.94 -5.47
C LYS A 204 11.81 2.57 -6.85
N LEU A 205 11.33 3.80 -7.03
CA LEU A 205 11.43 4.52 -8.30
C LEU A 205 12.87 4.84 -8.69
N GLU A 206 13.75 5.16 -7.74
CA GLU A 206 15.20 5.31 -8.00
C GLU A 206 15.77 4.01 -8.56
N SER A 207 15.49 2.88 -7.92
CA SER A 207 15.98 1.58 -8.40
C SER A 207 15.42 1.20 -9.77
N PHE A 208 14.16 1.54 -10.05
CA PHE A 208 13.51 1.32 -11.34
C PHE A 208 14.14 2.19 -12.43
N LEU A 209 14.35 3.48 -12.16
CA LEU A 209 15.00 4.42 -13.06
C LEU A 209 16.44 4.01 -13.36
N ASP A 210 17.22 3.61 -12.36
CA ASP A 210 18.59 3.12 -12.56
C ASP A 210 18.63 1.91 -13.49
N ASN A 211 17.68 0.99 -13.35
CA ASN A 211 17.58 -0.17 -14.23
C ASN A 211 17.19 0.24 -15.67
N LYS A 212 16.22 1.15 -15.82
CA LYS A 212 15.81 1.66 -17.14
C LYS A 212 16.91 2.46 -17.83
N ILE A 213 17.65 3.27 -17.09
CA ILE A 213 18.82 4.00 -17.60
C ILE A 213 19.88 3.01 -18.10
N LYS A 214 20.16 1.94 -17.35
CA LYS A 214 21.09 0.89 -17.79
C LYS A 214 20.59 0.18 -19.05
N GLU A 215 19.30 -0.16 -19.13
CA GLU A 215 18.68 -0.79 -20.31
C GLU A 215 18.77 0.11 -21.55
N ILE A 216 18.49 1.40 -21.40
CA ILE A 216 18.64 2.38 -22.48
C ILE A 216 20.11 2.50 -22.91
N GLN A 217 21.04 2.55 -21.96
CA GLN A 217 22.47 2.64 -22.25
C GLN A 217 23.00 1.40 -22.99
N THR A 218 22.53 0.20 -22.65
CA THR A 218 22.93 -1.01 -23.39
C THR A 218 22.39 -0.97 -24.81
N LEU A 219 21.11 -0.65 -25.00
CA LEU A 219 20.50 -0.54 -26.33
C LEU A 219 21.18 0.54 -27.18
N HIS A 220 21.45 1.71 -26.60
CA HIS A 220 22.14 2.79 -27.30
C HIS A 220 23.56 2.37 -27.76
N LYS A 221 24.27 1.53 -27.00
CA LYS A 221 25.59 1.01 -27.43
C LYS A 221 25.51 0.07 -28.63
N PHE A 222 24.42 -0.67 -28.80
CA PHE A 222 24.24 -1.60 -29.92
C PHE A 222 23.76 -0.92 -31.21
N PHE A 223 23.05 0.22 -31.11
CA PHE A 223 22.36 0.84 -32.24
C PHE A 223 22.75 2.32 -32.48
N ALA A 224 23.85 2.79 -31.88
CA ALA A 224 24.25 4.21 -31.83
C ALA A 224 24.26 4.95 -33.18
N GLU A 225 24.49 4.26 -34.30
CA GLU A 225 24.59 4.85 -35.64
C GLU A 225 23.25 4.86 -36.41
N GLU A 226 22.23 4.11 -35.97
CA GLU A 226 20.94 3.95 -36.67
C GLU A 226 19.77 4.66 -35.99
N ILE A 227 19.96 5.19 -34.77
CA ILE A 227 18.87 5.78 -33.98
C ILE A 227 18.74 7.28 -34.30
N LYS A 228 17.72 7.62 -35.10
CA LYS A 228 17.13 8.97 -35.14
C LYS A 228 16.03 9.07 -34.07
N THR A 229 15.61 10.26 -33.66
CA THR A 229 14.43 10.42 -32.80
C THR A 229 13.14 10.19 -33.60
N SER A 230 12.04 9.79 -32.93
CA SER A 230 10.75 9.58 -33.61
C SER A 230 10.29 10.86 -34.34
N ASP A 231 10.53 12.03 -33.75
CA ASP A 231 10.10 13.31 -34.31
C ASP A 231 10.90 13.70 -35.57
N GLU A 232 12.21 13.39 -35.60
CA GLU A 232 13.05 13.58 -36.79
C GLU A 232 12.60 12.68 -37.95
N ILE A 233 12.25 11.42 -37.66
CA ILE A 233 11.74 10.47 -38.67
C ILE A 233 10.38 10.94 -39.19
N ASP A 234 9.50 11.46 -38.33
CA ASP A 234 8.19 11.97 -38.74
C ASP A 234 8.29 13.22 -39.62
N GLN A 235 9.24 14.12 -39.34
CA GLN A 235 9.52 15.25 -40.22
C GLN A 235 10.00 14.81 -41.61
N GLU A 236 10.93 13.85 -41.69
CA GLU A 236 11.42 13.31 -42.96
C GLU A 236 10.32 12.58 -43.76
N ILE A 237 9.41 11.88 -43.07
CA ILE A 237 8.24 11.24 -43.70
C ILE A 237 7.28 12.32 -44.26
N ASP A 238 6.99 13.36 -43.49
CA ASP A 238 6.09 14.44 -43.92
C ASP A 238 6.66 15.24 -45.10
N GLU A 239 7.97 15.48 -45.11
CA GLU A 239 8.67 16.11 -46.23
C GLU A 239 8.60 15.25 -47.50
N ASN A 240 8.92 13.96 -47.40
CA ASN A 240 8.85 13.03 -48.52
C ASN A 240 7.41 12.86 -49.03
N ASN A 241 6.41 12.83 -48.16
CA ASN A 241 5.00 12.76 -48.55
C ASN A 241 4.52 14.03 -49.27
N LYS A 242 5.00 15.21 -48.87
CA LYS A 242 4.72 16.46 -49.57
C LYS A 242 5.36 16.46 -50.96
N GLU A 243 6.61 16.03 -51.09
CA GLU A 243 7.25 15.89 -52.40
C GLU A 243 6.52 14.88 -53.30
N ILE A 244 6.09 13.73 -52.76
CA ILE A 244 5.27 12.77 -53.50
C ILE A 244 3.98 13.42 -53.99
N TYR A 245 3.28 14.17 -53.12
CA TYR A 245 2.05 14.85 -53.49
C TYR A 245 2.26 15.88 -54.61
N ASP A 246 3.31 16.70 -54.51
CA ASP A 246 3.64 17.71 -55.52
C ASP A 246 4.02 17.06 -56.87
N LEU A 247 4.74 15.94 -56.85
CA LEU A 247 5.11 15.18 -58.04
C LEU A 247 3.89 14.48 -58.67
N GLU A 248 2.98 13.94 -57.86
CA GLU A 248 1.70 13.37 -58.32
C GLU A 248 0.81 14.43 -58.96
N GLN A 249 0.73 15.63 -58.37
CA GLN A 249 -0.03 16.75 -58.92
C GLN A 249 0.55 17.22 -60.27
N SER A 250 1.88 17.25 -60.40
CA SER A 250 2.55 17.58 -61.68
C SER A 250 2.26 16.56 -62.79
N LEU A 251 2.05 15.28 -62.43
CA LEU A 251 1.68 14.22 -63.36
C LEU A 251 0.21 14.33 -63.81
N GLU A 252 -0.69 14.74 -62.91
CA GLU A 252 -2.11 14.97 -63.22
C GLU A 252 -2.29 16.17 -64.16
N ASP A 253 -1.58 17.29 -63.93
CA ASP A 253 -1.64 18.49 -64.79
C ASP A 253 -1.10 18.24 -66.22
N SER A 254 -0.28 17.20 -66.40
CA SER A 254 0.39 16.88 -67.67
C SER A 254 -0.44 15.99 -68.60
N THR A 255 -1.62 15.50 -68.18
CA THR A 255 -2.31 14.41 -68.89
C THR A 255 -3.79 14.67 -69.15
N ASN A 256 -4.14 15.00 -70.40
CA ASN A 256 -5.52 15.00 -70.92
C ASN A 256 -5.64 13.99 -72.08
N ALA A 257 -6.43 12.92 -71.88
CA ALA A 257 -7.30 12.22 -72.87
C ALA A 257 -7.41 10.68 -72.70
N LEU A 258 -8.68 10.24 -72.60
CA LEU A 258 -9.45 8.99 -72.87
C LEU A 258 -8.87 7.56 -73.04
N SER A 259 -9.62 6.63 -72.38
CA SER A 259 -9.80 5.14 -72.39
C SER A 259 -8.62 4.16 -72.70
N ASN A 260 -8.56 2.86 -72.36
CA ASN A 260 -9.49 1.80 -71.90
C ASN A 260 -8.70 0.74 -71.08
N GLU A 261 -9.46 -0.14 -70.41
CA GLU A 261 -9.07 -1.14 -69.41
C GLU A 261 -8.39 -2.41 -69.97
N ASP A 262 -7.48 -2.98 -69.19
CA ASP A 262 -7.14 -4.42 -69.18
C ASP A 262 -6.98 -4.90 -67.73
N GLU A 263 -7.48 -6.10 -67.45
CA GLU A 263 -7.70 -6.68 -66.12
C GLU A 263 -6.38 -6.94 -65.34
N ASN A 264 -6.17 -6.15 -64.28
CA ASN A 264 -5.03 -6.28 -63.36
C ASN A 264 -5.18 -7.49 -62.41
N SER A 265 -4.40 -8.56 -62.63
CA SER A 265 -4.43 -9.80 -61.81
C SER A 265 -4.08 -9.64 -60.31
N LEU A 266 -3.51 -8.49 -59.92
CA LEU A 266 -3.14 -8.17 -58.53
C LEU A 266 -4.30 -7.56 -57.71
N ALA A 267 -5.20 -6.82 -58.38
CA ALA A 267 -6.36 -6.19 -57.76
C ALA A 267 -7.30 -7.17 -57.02
N PRO A 268 -7.67 -8.35 -57.57
CA PRO A 268 -8.53 -9.29 -56.86
C PRO A 268 -7.87 -9.89 -55.60
N LYS A 269 -6.53 -10.07 -55.59
CA LYS A 269 -5.80 -10.54 -54.40
C LYS A 269 -5.80 -9.50 -53.29
N LEU A 270 -5.52 -8.24 -53.62
CA LEU A 270 -5.57 -7.12 -52.67
C LEU A 270 -6.98 -6.90 -52.11
N ARG A 271 -8.03 -7.01 -52.95
CA ARG A 271 -9.43 -6.94 -52.49
C ARG A 271 -9.74 -8.04 -51.47
N LYS A 272 -9.21 -9.24 -51.64
CA LYS A 272 -9.38 -10.35 -50.69
C LYS A 272 -8.66 -10.08 -49.36
N GLU A 273 -7.40 -9.65 -49.41
CA GLU A 273 -6.61 -9.29 -48.21
C GLU A 273 -7.25 -8.13 -47.43
N ILE A 274 -7.76 -7.11 -48.13
CA ILE A 274 -8.49 -6.00 -47.51
C ILE A 274 -9.75 -6.51 -46.79
N LYS A 275 -10.49 -7.43 -47.42
CA LYS A 275 -11.70 -8.02 -46.81
C LYS A 275 -11.37 -8.83 -45.56
N GLU A 276 -10.30 -9.62 -45.58
CA GLU A 276 -9.83 -10.38 -44.42
C GLU A 276 -9.41 -9.46 -43.27
N LEU A 277 -8.62 -8.41 -43.56
CA LEU A 277 -8.23 -7.41 -42.58
C LEU A 277 -9.43 -6.61 -42.03
N GLN A 278 -10.44 -6.32 -42.86
CA GLN A 278 -11.69 -5.68 -42.43
C GLN A 278 -12.48 -6.55 -41.45
N ASN A 279 -12.59 -7.86 -41.71
CA ASN A 279 -13.23 -8.79 -40.80
C ASN A 279 -12.49 -8.86 -39.45
N LYS A 280 -11.16 -9.00 -39.49
CA LYS A 280 -10.34 -9.03 -38.27
C LYS A 280 -10.45 -7.72 -37.46
N ASN A 281 -10.47 -6.58 -38.14
CA ASN A 281 -10.68 -5.28 -37.51
C ASN A 281 -12.06 -5.14 -36.86
N ARG A 282 -13.09 -5.79 -37.42
CA ARG A 282 -14.42 -5.83 -36.82
C ARG A 282 -14.44 -6.71 -35.58
N GLU A 283 -13.89 -7.92 -35.66
CA GLU A 283 -13.81 -8.86 -34.52
C GLU A 283 -13.07 -8.25 -33.32
N LEU A 284 -11.91 -7.63 -33.56
CA LEU A 284 -11.16 -6.96 -32.49
C LEU A 284 -11.88 -5.74 -31.94
N ARG A 285 -12.62 -4.99 -32.77
CA ARG A 285 -13.44 -3.87 -32.28
C ARG A 285 -14.58 -4.35 -31.40
N ASP A 286 -15.28 -5.41 -31.80
CA ASP A 286 -16.37 -5.98 -31.04
C ASP A 286 -15.86 -6.50 -29.69
N HIS A 287 -14.70 -7.15 -29.66
CA HIS A 287 -14.03 -7.59 -28.42
C HIS A 287 -13.61 -6.42 -27.52
N HIS A 288 -13.01 -5.37 -28.12
CA HIS A 288 -12.65 -4.15 -27.39
C HIS A 288 -13.87 -3.46 -26.77
N ILE A 289 -14.98 -3.39 -27.49
CA ILE A 289 -16.24 -2.83 -26.98
C ILE A 289 -16.77 -3.67 -25.82
N SER A 290 -16.76 -5.01 -25.94
CA SER A 290 -17.19 -5.91 -24.87
C SER A 290 -16.42 -5.70 -23.58
N ILE A 291 -15.08 -5.69 -23.65
CA ILE A 291 -14.23 -5.48 -22.46
C ILE A 291 -14.42 -4.07 -21.91
N SER A 292 -14.59 -3.06 -22.77
CA SER A 292 -14.87 -1.70 -22.33
C SER A 292 -16.15 -1.62 -21.49
N PHE A 293 -17.21 -2.34 -21.89
CA PHE A 293 -18.44 -2.42 -21.09
C PHE A 293 -18.20 -3.13 -19.75
N GLU A 294 -17.47 -4.25 -19.74
CA GLU A 294 -17.14 -4.96 -18.50
C GLU A 294 -16.33 -4.12 -17.51
N ILE A 295 -15.41 -3.28 -18.00
CA ILE A 295 -14.65 -2.32 -17.19
C ILE A 295 -15.61 -1.32 -16.54
N THR A 296 -16.48 -0.67 -17.33
CA THR A 296 -17.45 0.30 -16.81
C THR A 296 -18.40 -0.32 -15.78
N ASP A 297 -18.86 -1.54 -16.01
CA ASP A 297 -19.73 -2.24 -15.05
C ASP A 297 -18.98 -2.62 -13.77
N SER A 298 -17.70 -3.02 -13.88
CA SER A 298 -16.86 -3.32 -12.72
C SER A 298 -16.59 -2.07 -11.87
N GLU A 299 -16.36 -0.92 -12.49
CA GLU A 299 -16.21 0.37 -11.81
C GLU A 299 -17.47 0.73 -11.04
N ARG A 300 -18.64 0.66 -11.69
CA ARG A 300 -19.93 0.91 -11.03
C ARG A 300 -20.21 -0.05 -9.88
N PHE A 301 -19.82 -1.32 -10.03
CA PHE A 301 -19.98 -2.31 -8.97
C PHE A 301 -19.10 -1.97 -7.76
N ILE A 302 -17.83 -1.61 -7.97
CA ILE A 302 -16.92 -1.17 -6.90
C ILE A 302 -17.48 0.08 -6.20
N ASP A 303 -18.00 1.05 -6.95
CA ASP A 303 -18.60 2.26 -6.38
C ASP A 303 -19.83 1.92 -5.50
N SER A 304 -20.68 0.99 -5.96
CA SER A 304 -21.82 0.53 -5.17
C SER A 304 -21.42 -0.13 -3.84
N LEU A 305 -20.31 -0.89 -3.84
CA LEU A 305 -19.77 -1.52 -2.64
C LEU A 305 -19.18 -0.47 -1.68
N ASN A 306 -18.50 0.55 -2.21
CA ASN A 306 -17.97 1.66 -1.39
C ASN A 306 -19.10 2.44 -0.72
N LEU A 307 -20.18 2.77 -1.45
CA LEU A 307 -21.36 3.44 -0.89
C LEU A 307 -22.01 2.60 0.22
N ARG A 308 -22.06 1.28 0.04
CA ARG A 308 -22.60 0.37 1.05
C ARG A 308 -21.73 0.31 2.31
N LEU A 309 -20.40 0.35 2.15
CA LEU A 309 -19.45 0.43 3.26
C LEU A 309 -19.66 1.72 4.05
N GLU A 310 -19.77 2.85 3.36
CA GLU A 310 -20.00 4.18 3.97
C GLU A 310 -21.34 4.21 4.74
N ALA A 311 -22.41 3.66 4.17
CA ALA A 311 -23.70 3.57 4.84
C ALA A 311 -23.67 2.72 6.13
N ILE A 312 -22.84 1.67 6.16
CA ILE A 312 -22.63 0.87 7.37
C ILE A 312 -21.88 1.68 8.43
N GLU A 313 -20.85 2.41 8.05
CA GLU A 313 -20.10 3.29 8.96
C GLU A 313 -20.98 4.42 9.50
N ASP A 314 -21.81 5.03 8.67
CA ASP A 314 -22.79 6.04 9.08
C ASP A 314 -23.82 5.47 10.06
N SER A 315 -24.27 4.22 9.82
CA SER A 315 -25.16 3.52 10.75
C SER A 315 -24.49 3.28 12.11
N SER A 316 -23.21 2.89 12.12
CA SER A 316 -22.43 2.76 13.36
C SER A 316 -22.33 4.11 14.09
N ARG A 317 -21.98 5.18 13.37
CA ARG A 317 -21.89 6.54 13.94
C ARG A 317 -23.22 7.03 14.47
N ALA A 318 -24.33 6.70 13.81
CA ALA A 318 -25.67 7.03 14.27
C ALA A 318 -26.02 6.27 15.57
N ILE A 319 -25.69 4.97 15.66
CA ILE A 319 -25.85 4.18 16.89
C ILE A 319 -25.05 4.81 18.03
N ASP A 320 -23.78 5.17 17.79
CA ASP A 320 -22.91 5.79 18.79
C ASP A 320 -23.38 7.19 19.22
N ALA A 321 -23.97 7.96 18.29
CA ALA A 321 -24.54 9.27 18.60
C ALA A 321 -25.84 9.15 19.43
N LEU A 322 -26.66 8.14 19.13
CA LEU A 322 -27.93 7.89 19.82
C LEU A 322 -27.72 7.20 21.18
N SER A 323 -26.66 6.42 21.35
CA SER A 323 -26.36 5.71 22.61
C SER A 323 -26.06 6.66 23.78
N ASN A 324 -25.67 7.90 23.49
CA ASN A 324 -25.42 8.95 24.49
C ASN A 324 -26.63 9.85 24.79
N ILE A 325 -27.80 9.59 24.20
CA ILE A 325 -29.03 10.33 24.53
C ILE A 325 -29.62 9.72 25.80
N GLY A 326 -29.27 10.30 26.95
CA GLY A 326 -29.92 9.98 28.23
C GLY A 326 -31.41 10.35 28.17
N TYR A 327 -32.29 9.39 28.42
CA TYR A 327 -33.73 9.63 28.46
C TYR A 327 -34.10 10.23 29.81
N GLN A 328 -34.56 11.49 29.80
CA GLN A 328 -35.13 12.12 31.02
C GLN A 328 -36.50 11.53 31.39
N TYR A 329 -37.23 11.06 30.39
CA TYR A 329 -38.58 10.49 30.53
C TYR A 329 -38.67 9.20 29.71
N CYS A 330 -39.37 8.20 30.25
CA CYS A 330 -39.60 6.94 29.56
C CYS A 330 -40.49 7.18 28.33
N PRO A 331 -40.06 6.80 27.11
CA PRO A 331 -40.83 7.06 25.89
C PRO A 331 -42.13 6.25 25.78
N SER A 332 -42.35 5.26 26.66
CA SER A 332 -43.57 4.45 26.65
C SER A 332 -44.64 4.92 27.63
N CYS A 333 -44.25 5.33 28.85
CA CYS A 333 -45.20 5.73 29.90
C CYS A 333 -45.09 7.21 30.30
N PHE A 334 -44.10 7.95 29.80
CA PHE A 334 -43.78 9.35 30.13
C PHE A 334 -43.43 9.64 31.60
N GLU A 335 -43.23 8.60 32.41
CA GLU A 335 -42.70 8.74 33.77
C GLU A 335 -41.23 9.18 33.73
N GLN A 336 -40.80 9.93 34.75
CA GLN A 336 -39.40 10.35 34.89
C GLN A 336 -38.52 9.11 35.15
N VAL A 337 -37.42 9.00 34.40
CA VAL A 337 -36.52 7.85 34.50
C VAL A 337 -35.67 7.98 35.76
N GLU A 338 -35.67 6.95 36.61
CA GLU A 338 -34.79 6.89 37.77
C GLU A 338 -33.36 6.58 37.31
N LEU A 339 -32.38 7.38 37.78
CA LEU A 339 -30.98 7.15 37.49
C LEU A 339 -30.50 5.91 38.26
N HIS A 340 -30.06 4.88 37.54
CA HIS A 340 -29.49 3.69 38.15
C HIS A 340 -27.96 3.73 38.15
N ASP A 341 -27.34 2.84 38.93
CA ASP A 341 -25.87 2.66 38.92
C ASP A 341 -25.40 2.18 37.53
N SER A 342 -24.13 2.40 37.18
CA SER A 342 -23.53 2.10 35.87
C SER A 342 -23.66 0.65 35.36
N LYS A 343 -24.19 -0.26 36.19
CA LYS A 343 -24.45 -1.66 35.87
C LYS A 343 -25.88 -1.95 35.43
N HIS A 344 -26.80 -1.00 35.45
CA HIS A 344 -28.20 -1.21 35.10
C HIS A 344 -28.66 -0.17 34.07
N CYS A 345 -29.50 -0.58 33.13
CA CYS A 345 -30.07 0.34 32.16
C CYS A 345 -31.05 1.30 32.86
N ASP A 346 -30.84 2.60 32.70
CA ASP A 346 -31.73 3.63 33.27
C ASP A 346 -33.20 3.44 32.85
N LEU A 347 -33.47 2.96 31.62
CA LEU A 347 -34.84 2.89 31.08
C LEU A 347 -35.66 1.67 31.54
N CYS A 348 -35.02 0.50 31.65
CA CYS A 348 -35.72 -0.76 31.92
C CYS A 348 -35.24 -1.48 33.18
N GLY A 349 -34.24 -0.94 33.89
CA GLY A 349 -33.72 -1.47 35.15
C GLY A 349 -33.02 -2.83 35.03
N SER A 350 -32.92 -3.40 33.82
CA SER A 350 -32.20 -4.66 33.62
C SER A 350 -30.70 -4.43 33.70
N GLU A 351 -30.00 -5.34 34.39
CA GLU A 351 -28.55 -5.35 34.49
C GLU A 351 -27.95 -5.35 33.08
N HIS A 352 -27.08 -4.38 32.81
CA HIS A 352 -26.26 -4.38 31.62
C HIS A 352 -25.50 -5.71 31.61
N ARG A 353 -25.78 -6.58 30.62
CA ARG A 353 -24.82 -7.61 30.27
C ARG A 353 -23.54 -6.84 29.95
N GLU A 354 -22.47 -7.07 30.71
CA GLU A 354 -21.18 -6.35 30.62
C GLU A 354 -20.61 -6.27 29.18
N ASN A 355 -21.18 -6.99 28.21
CA ASN A 355 -20.72 -7.13 26.83
C ASN A 355 -21.67 -6.59 25.73
N SER A 356 -22.82 -5.95 26.00
CA SER A 356 -23.73 -5.54 24.91
C SER A 356 -23.27 -4.31 24.10
N ILE A 357 -22.26 -3.58 24.59
CA ILE A 357 -21.62 -2.46 23.86
C ILE A 357 -20.43 -2.96 23.02
N ALA A 358 -19.97 -4.20 23.22
CA ALA A 358 -18.68 -4.66 22.70
C ALA A 358 -18.73 -5.40 21.35
N LEU A 359 -19.87 -5.95 20.93
CA LEU A 359 -19.99 -6.59 19.62
C LEU A 359 -20.45 -5.56 18.58
N ASP A 360 -19.60 -5.24 17.61
CA ASP A 360 -19.99 -4.50 16.42
C ASP A 360 -20.73 -5.49 15.48
N PRO A 361 -22.07 -5.46 15.41
CA PRO A 361 -22.83 -6.42 14.60
C PRO A 361 -22.52 -6.28 13.11
N THR A 362 -21.90 -5.15 12.71
CA THR A 362 -21.57 -4.84 11.32
C THR A 362 -20.17 -5.31 10.92
N PHE A 363 -19.31 -5.69 11.88
CA PHE A 363 -17.91 -6.01 11.62
C PHE A 363 -17.73 -7.06 10.51
N LYS A 364 -18.45 -8.18 10.60
CA LYS A 364 -18.35 -9.27 9.61
C LYS A 364 -18.80 -8.82 8.22
N ILE A 365 -19.90 -8.08 8.14
CA ILE A 365 -20.45 -7.57 6.88
C ILE A 365 -19.49 -6.53 6.27
N ARG A 366 -18.95 -5.63 7.09
CA ARG A 366 -17.93 -4.64 6.68
C ARG A 366 -16.71 -5.33 6.08
N LYS A 367 -16.18 -6.36 6.77
CA LYS A 367 -15.02 -7.12 6.29
C LYS A 367 -15.29 -7.89 5.00
N GLU A 368 -16.48 -8.46 4.85
CA GLU A 368 -16.87 -9.16 3.63
C GLU A 368 -16.96 -8.21 2.42
N ILE A 369 -17.54 -7.01 2.59
CA ILE A 369 -17.57 -5.97 1.55
C ILE A 369 -16.15 -5.51 1.19
N GLU A 370 -15.29 -5.30 2.19
CA GLU A 370 -13.87 -4.94 1.95
C GLU A 370 -13.14 -6.00 1.10
N PHE A 371 -13.38 -7.29 1.35
CA PHE A 371 -12.81 -8.37 0.53
C PHE A 371 -13.36 -8.36 -0.90
N GLN A 372 -14.66 -8.14 -1.08
CA GLN A 372 -15.28 -8.05 -2.41
C GLN A 372 -14.74 -6.88 -3.24
N ILE A 373 -14.51 -5.72 -2.61
CA ILE A 373 -13.88 -4.55 -3.26
C ILE A 373 -12.47 -4.90 -3.72
N ALA A 374 -11.68 -5.57 -2.88
CA ALA A 374 -10.31 -5.95 -3.21
C ALA A 374 -10.26 -6.89 -4.42
N GLU A 375 -11.10 -7.94 -4.43
CA GLU A 375 -11.22 -8.88 -5.54
C GLU A 375 -11.65 -8.20 -6.84
N SER A 376 -12.65 -7.32 -6.78
CA SER A 376 -13.18 -6.61 -7.94
C SER A 376 -12.14 -5.70 -8.59
N LYS A 377 -11.31 -5.02 -7.78
CA LYS A 377 -10.22 -4.14 -8.28
C LYS A 377 -9.15 -4.91 -9.05
N ILE A 378 -8.84 -6.14 -8.66
CA ILE A 378 -7.85 -6.98 -9.36
C ILE A 378 -8.38 -7.39 -10.73
N ASN A 379 -9.65 -7.79 -10.80
CA ASN A 379 -10.29 -8.12 -12.07
C ASN A 379 -10.34 -6.90 -13.01
N LEU A 380 -10.58 -5.72 -12.46
CA LEU A 380 -10.54 -4.46 -13.22
C LEU A 380 -9.14 -4.19 -13.81
N ASP A 381 -8.07 -4.32 -13.02
CA ASP A 381 -6.68 -4.13 -13.48
C ASP A 381 -6.30 -5.10 -14.61
N ASN A 382 -6.71 -6.36 -14.50
CA ASN A 382 -6.47 -7.36 -15.56
C ASN A 382 -7.18 -6.99 -16.87
N ARG A 383 -8.44 -6.55 -16.80
CA ARG A 383 -9.21 -6.10 -17.97
C ARG A 383 -8.63 -4.84 -18.61
N GLN A 384 -8.14 -3.89 -17.79
CA GLN A 384 -7.49 -2.68 -18.28
C GLN A 384 -6.21 -3.02 -19.09
N LYS A 385 -5.41 -3.99 -18.63
CA LYS A 385 -4.25 -4.47 -19.40
C LYS A 385 -4.64 -5.13 -20.71
N GLU A 386 -5.71 -5.93 -20.71
CA GLU A 386 -6.22 -6.56 -21.94
C GLU A 386 -6.67 -5.53 -22.98
N ILE A 387 -7.34 -4.46 -22.56
CA ILE A 387 -7.80 -3.40 -23.46
C ILE A 387 -6.63 -2.66 -24.13
N VAL A 388 -5.53 -2.46 -23.40
CA VAL A 388 -4.32 -1.83 -23.95
C VAL A 388 -3.73 -2.70 -25.06
N LEU A 389 -3.61 -4.01 -24.85
CA LEU A 389 -3.12 -4.93 -25.88
C LEU A 389 -4.02 -4.92 -27.13
N LEU A 390 -5.34 -4.95 -26.95
CA LEU A 390 -6.29 -4.89 -28.06
C LEU A 390 -6.23 -3.56 -28.82
N SER A 391 -5.99 -2.45 -28.13
CA SER A 391 -5.85 -1.14 -28.77
C SER A 391 -4.63 -1.07 -29.71
N VAL A 392 -3.51 -1.68 -29.31
CA VAL A 392 -2.29 -1.79 -30.13
C VAL A 392 -2.53 -2.66 -31.35
N GLU A 393 -3.18 -3.83 -31.17
CA GLU A 393 -3.54 -4.71 -32.28
C GLU A 393 -4.47 -4.02 -33.29
N LEU A 394 -5.49 -3.30 -32.80
CA LEU A 394 -6.41 -2.53 -33.64
C LEU A 394 -5.68 -1.47 -34.48
N GLU A 395 -4.73 -0.75 -33.89
CA GLU A 395 -3.98 0.28 -34.59
C GLU A 395 -3.08 -0.33 -35.69
N SER A 396 -2.43 -1.46 -35.39
CA SER A 396 -1.62 -2.18 -36.38
C SER A 396 -2.44 -2.62 -37.60
N ILE A 397 -3.66 -3.12 -37.39
CA ILE A 397 -4.56 -3.54 -38.47
C ILE A 397 -5.07 -2.35 -39.26
N LYS A 398 -5.33 -1.19 -38.62
CA LYS A 398 -5.70 0.03 -39.35
C LYS A 398 -4.60 0.50 -40.30
N ILE A 399 -3.34 0.49 -39.86
CA ILE A 399 -2.18 0.87 -40.69
C ILE A 399 -2.02 -0.11 -41.87
N LEU A 400 -2.14 -1.41 -41.62
CA LEU A 400 -2.13 -2.44 -42.68
C LEU A 400 -3.28 -2.25 -43.67
N LEU A 401 -4.49 -1.93 -43.20
CA LEU A 401 -5.63 -1.63 -44.06
C LEU A 401 -5.40 -0.39 -44.92
N ALA A 402 -4.82 0.67 -44.36
CA ALA A 402 -4.54 1.91 -45.08
C ALA A 402 -3.51 1.67 -46.20
N SER A 403 -2.40 1.00 -45.91
CA SER A 403 -1.37 0.70 -46.90
C SER A 403 -1.87 -0.19 -48.05
N LYS A 404 -2.69 -1.20 -47.74
CA LYS A 404 -3.29 -2.08 -48.75
C LYS A 404 -4.34 -1.37 -49.62
N LYS A 405 -5.11 -0.43 -49.05
CA LYS A 405 -6.04 0.42 -49.81
C LYS A 405 -5.31 1.39 -50.75
N ILE A 406 -4.22 2.00 -50.29
CA ILE A 406 -3.36 2.84 -51.14
C ILE A 406 -2.81 2.02 -52.31
N SER A 407 -2.29 0.81 -52.01
CA SER A 407 -1.78 -0.12 -53.03
C SER A 407 -2.85 -0.48 -54.06
N LEU A 408 -4.09 -0.71 -53.63
CA LEU A 408 -5.23 -0.98 -54.51
C LEU A 408 -5.53 0.22 -55.43
N ASN A 409 -5.59 1.43 -54.87
CA ASN A 409 -5.87 2.66 -55.63
C ASN A 409 -4.81 2.90 -56.72
N ILE A 410 -3.54 2.66 -56.42
CA ILE A 410 -2.44 2.80 -57.40
C ILE A 410 -2.63 1.83 -58.57
N ILE A 411 -3.04 0.59 -58.30
CA ILE A 411 -3.23 -0.46 -59.31
C ILE A 411 -4.51 -0.24 -60.12
N GLU A 412 -5.53 0.38 -59.55
CA GLU A 412 -6.79 0.71 -60.24
C GLU A 412 -6.70 2.01 -61.05
N LYS A 413 -5.64 2.84 -60.88
CA LYS A 413 -5.40 4.02 -61.72
C LYS A 413 -4.94 3.58 -63.13
N PRO A 414 -5.59 4.06 -64.22
CA PRO A 414 -5.19 3.71 -65.59
C PRO A 414 -3.89 4.42 -65.98
N VAL A 415 -2.82 3.67 -66.22
CA VAL A 415 -1.55 4.23 -66.71
C VAL A 415 -1.52 4.18 -68.24
N ARG A 416 -1.55 5.35 -68.90
CA ARG A 416 -1.35 5.49 -70.36
C ARG A 416 0.10 5.85 -70.70
N GLN A 417 0.46 5.69 -71.99
CA GLN A 417 1.82 5.81 -72.53
C GLN A 417 2.68 6.87 -71.83
N ILE A 418 3.67 6.35 -71.11
CA ILE A 418 4.52 7.13 -70.24
C ILE A 418 5.58 7.84 -71.10
N ASN A 419 5.53 9.17 -71.16
CA ASN A 419 6.61 9.96 -71.74
C ASN A 419 7.88 9.82 -70.88
N GLN A 420 9.07 10.02 -71.44
CA GLN A 420 10.33 9.79 -70.70
C GLN A 420 10.41 10.60 -69.38
N LYS A 421 9.93 11.85 -69.39
CA LYS A 421 9.80 12.68 -68.18
C LYS A 421 8.84 12.10 -67.14
N SER A 422 7.71 11.54 -67.58
CA SER A 422 6.74 10.91 -66.69
C SER A 422 7.31 9.63 -66.06
N ARG A 423 8.20 8.92 -66.77
CA ARG A 423 8.96 7.77 -66.26
C ARG A 423 9.96 8.19 -65.17
N GLU A 424 10.65 9.30 -65.37
CA GLU A 424 11.59 9.86 -64.39
C GLU A 424 10.85 10.28 -63.11
N VAL A 425 9.71 10.97 -63.23
CA VAL A 425 8.88 11.34 -62.07
C VAL A 425 8.33 10.12 -61.33
N LEU A 426 7.89 9.08 -62.04
CA LEU A 426 7.42 7.84 -61.42
C LEU A 426 8.54 7.07 -60.71
N LEU A 427 9.77 7.10 -61.23
CA LEU A 427 10.94 6.52 -60.55
C LEU A 427 11.27 7.29 -59.27
N GLU A 428 11.16 8.62 -59.28
CA GLU A 428 11.39 9.46 -58.12
C GLU A 428 10.33 9.27 -57.03
N ILE A 429 9.05 9.21 -57.42
CA ILE A 429 7.95 8.81 -56.52
C ILE A 429 8.21 7.41 -55.94
N GLY A 430 8.72 6.48 -56.75
CA GLY A 430 9.11 5.14 -56.28
C GLY A 430 10.25 5.17 -55.25
N ARG A 431 11.27 6.01 -55.47
CA ARG A 431 12.39 6.22 -54.53
C ARG A 431 11.88 6.79 -53.21
N LEU A 432 11.11 7.88 -53.25
CA LEU A 432 10.55 8.53 -52.07
C LEU A 432 9.61 7.61 -51.29
N ASN A 433 8.75 6.84 -51.98
CA ASN A 433 7.92 5.83 -51.33
C ASN A 433 8.74 4.73 -50.65
N HIS A 434 9.86 4.32 -51.27
CA HIS A 434 10.76 3.36 -50.65
C HIS A 434 11.43 3.94 -49.40
N GLU A 435 11.87 5.19 -49.43
CA GLU A 435 12.43 5.89 -48.27
C GLU A 435 11.41 6.02 -47.14
N VAL A 436 10.18 6.43 -47.45
CA VAL A 436 9.08 6.47 -46.47
C VAL A 436 8.80 5.08 -45.89
N GLN A 437 8.86 4.02 -46.69
CA GLN A 437 8.74 2.64 -46.17
C GLN A 437 9.90 2.27 -45.25
N GLN A 438 11.15 2.63 -45.58
CA GLN A 438 12.31 2.36 -44.73
C GLN A 438 12.22 3.12 -43.40
N PHE A 439 11.77 4.38 -43.42
CA PHE A 439 11.52 5.18 -42.21
C PHE A 439 10.41 4.59 -41.34
N ASN A 440 9.32 4.11 -41.94
CA ASN A 440 8.28 3.42 -41.19
C ASN A 440 8.78 2.10 -40.58
N LEU A 441 9.60 1.34 -41.30
CA LEU A 441 10.21 0.10 -40.79
C LEU A 441 11.21 0.37 -39.66
N SER A 442 12.01 1.44 -39.76
CA SER A 442 12.92 1.84 -38.68
C SER A 442 12.14 2.29 -37.44
N LYS A 443 11.04 3.02 -37.61
CA LYS A 443 10.15 3.41 -36.50
C LYS A 443 9.54 2.20 -35.80
N ILE A 444 9.11 1.18 -36.55
CA ILE A 444 8.63 -0.09 -35.98
C ILE A 444 9.76 -0.81 -35.23
N ARG A 445 10.97 -0.86 -35.82
CA ARG A 445 12.15 -1.50 -35.24
C ARG A 445 12.58 -0.85 -33.91
N PHE A 446 12.49 0.47 -33.82
CA PHE A 446 12.87 1.25 -32.64
C PHE A 446 11.68 1.68 -31.75
N SER A 447 10.46 1.24 -32.05
CA SER A 447 9.24 1.57 -31.27
C SER A 447 9.42 1.30 -29.78
N LYS A 448 9.89 0.09 -29.44
CA LYS A 448 10.20 -0.32 -28.07
C LYS A 448 11.29 0.53 -27.41
N TYR A 449 12.24 1.04 -28.20
CA TYR A 449 13.29 1.92 -27.70
C TYR A 449 12.73 3.29 -27.32
N TYR A 450 11.87 3.89 -28.16
CA TYR A 450 11.21 5.16 -27.82
C TYR A 450 10.26 5.02 -26.62
N GLU A 451 9.55 3.89 -26.51
CA GLU A 451 8.74 3.58 -25.32
C GLU A 451 9.58 3.58 -24.05
N LEU A 452 10.76 2.97 -24.06
CA LEU A 452 11.67 2.99 -22.90
C LEU A 452 12.13 4.40 -22.52
N TYR A 453 12.39 5.28 -23.49
CA TYR A 453 12.73 6.68 -23.23
C TYR A 453 11.57 7.44 -22.58
N LYS A 454 10.36 7.23 -23.09
CA LYS A 454 9.15 7.84 -22.55
C LYS A 454 8.88 7.35 -21.12
N GLU A 455 8.95 6.04 -20.89
CA GLU A 455 8.83 5.44 -19.55
C GLU A 455 9.86 6.01 -18.57
N ARG A 456 11.11 6.22 -19.03
CA ARG A 456 12.17 6.83 -18.21
C ARG A 456 11.81 8.27 -17.84
N GLU A 457 11.36 9.07 -18.80
CA GLU A 457 11.01 10.47 -18.57
C GLU A 457 9.81 10.62 -17.63
N ASP A 458 8.77 9.81 -17.84
CA ASP A 458 7.60 9.73 -16.96
C ASP A 458 8.00 9.33 -15.54
N ALA A 459 8.84 8.29 -15.40
CA ALA A 459 9.34 7.85 -14.10
C ALA A 459 10.21 8.92 -13.42
N GLN A 460 11.03 9.67 -14.17
CA GLN A 460 11.88 10.74 -13.63
C GLN A 460 11.04 11.93 -13.14
N ASN A 461 10.02 12.31 -13.91
CA ASN A 461 9.09 13.37 -13.54
C ASN A 461 8.32 13.00 -12.27
N ASN A 462 7.86 11.76 -12.16
CA ASN A 462 7.21 11.25 -10.96
C ASN A 462 8.14 11.22 -9.74
N LEU A 463 9.39 10.78 -9.94
CA LEU A 463 10.40 10.80 -8.87
C LEU A 463 10.65 12.22 -8.34
N ASN A 464 10.80 13.21 -9.23
CA ASN A 464 11.03 14.60 -8.82
C ASN A 464 9.85 15.15 -8.01
N LYS A 465 8.61 14.86 -8.42
CA LYS A 465 7.41 15.24 -7.67
C LYS A 465 7.40 14.63 -6.26
N LEU A 466 7.65 13.32 -6.16
CA LEU A 466 7.68 12.61 -4.88
C LEU A 466 8.79 13.10 -3.95
N LYS A 467 9.98 13.41 -4.48
CA LYS A 467 11.08 13.98 -3.68
C LYS A 467 10.70 15.33 -3.08
N ASN A 468 10.11 16.21 -3.88
CA ASN A 468 9.65 17.52 -3.39
C ASN A 468 8.59 17.37 -2.28
N GLU A 469 7.70 16.37 -2.40
CA GLU A 469 6.68 16.09 -1.39
C GLU A 469 7.29 15.54 -0.08
N VAL A 470 8.27 14.63 -0.19
CA VAL A 470 9.05 14.14 0.96
C VAL A 470 9.74 15.29 1.68
N GLU A 471 10.45 16.16 0.96
CA GLU A 471 11.15 17.31 1.57
C GLU A 471 10.20 18.25 2.31
N SER A 472 9.03 18.53 1.71
CA SER A 472 7.98 19.33 2.32
C SER A 472 7.49 18.71 3.63
N LEU A 473 7.16 17.42 3.63
CA LEU A 473 6.68 16.69 4.80
C LEU A 473 7.76 16.57 5.90
N GLU A 474 9.02 16.34 5.52
CA GLU A 474 10.15 16.30 6.46
C GLU A 474 10.34 17.64 7.17
N SER A 475 10.19 18.76 6.44
CA SER A 475 10.30 20.08 7.03
C SER A 475 9.21 20.35 8.08
N LYS A 476 7.97 19.87 7.83
CA LYS A 476 6.85 19.96 8.78
C LYS A 476 7.11 19.10 10.02
N LEU A 477 7.46 17.83 9.82
CA LEU A 477 7.71 16.88 10.90
C LEU A 477 8.87 17.35 11.80
N ASN A 478 9.95 17.88 11.22
CA ASN A 478 11.07 18.40 12.00
C ASN A 478 10.66 19.56 12.92
N ARG A 479 9.75 20.43 12.50
CA ARG A 479 9.21 21.51 13.35
C ARG A 479 8.44 20.94 14.54
N GLU A 480 7.54 19.99 14.30
CA GLU A 480 6.76 19.35 15.37
C GLU A 480 7.64 18.52 16.32
N MET A 481 8.68 17.87 15.79
CA MET A 481 9.61 17.08 16.59
C MET A 481 10.31 17.93 17.65
N THR A 482 10.62 19.20 17.36
CA THR A 482 11.22 20.10 18.37
C THR A 482 10.30 20.34 19.56
N LEU A 483 8.99 20.51 19.32
CA LEU A 483 7.98 20.70 20.36
C LEU A 483 7.79 19.42 21.18
N LYS A 484 7.66 18.26 20.51
CA LYS A 484 7.51 16.97 21.18
C LYS A 484 8.75 16.61 22.01
N LYS A 485 9.97 16.85 21.51
CA LYS A 485 11.22 16.66 22.27
C LYS A 485 11.24 17.49 23.55
N LYS A 486 10.77 18.74 23.50
CA LYS A 486 10.65 19.58 24.70
C LYS A 486 9.66 18.97 25.70
N SER A 487 8.48 18.56 25.24
CA SER A 487 7.48 17.90 26.09
C SER A 487 8.01 16.60 26.74
N ILE A 488 8.71 15.77 25.96
CA ILE A 488 9.34 14.54 26.47
C ILE A 488 10.38 14.90 27.53
N SER A 489 11.25 15.87 27.24
CA SER A 489 12.27 16.31 28.21
C SER A 489 11.67 16.83 29.51
N ASP A 490 10.57 17.59 29.44
CA ASP A 490 9.87 18.10 30.62
C ASP A 490 9.21 16.97 31.43
N LEU A 491 8.60 15.99 30.77
CA LEU A 491 8.03 14.79 31.42
C LEU A 491 9.12 13.93 32.06
N THR A 492 10.22 13.65 31.36
CA THR A 492 11.36 12.91 31.90
C THR A 492 11.93 13.61 33.12
N LYS A 493 12.05 14.95 33.08
CA LYS A 493 12.49 15.74 34.24
C LYS A 493 11.54 15.58 35.43
N LYS A 494 10.23 15.62 35.21
CA LYS A 494 9.23 15.38 36.27
C LYS A 494 9.36 13.98 36.87
N ILE A 495 9.53 12.95 36.06
CA ILE A 495 9.71 11.56 36.52
C ILE A 495 10.97 11.46 37.38
N ILE A 496 12.11 11.96 36.89
CA ILE A 496 13.38 11.93 37.64
C ILE A 496 13.28 12.72 38.95
N GLN A 497 12.59 13.87 38.95
CA GLN A 497 12.36 14.65 40.16
C GLN A 497 11.44 13.94 41.16
N ALA A 498 10.45 13.19 40.69
CA ALA A 498 9.58 12.37 41.55
C ALA A 498 10.32 11.15 42.13
N ASP A 499 11.37 10.68 41.45
CA ASP A 499 12.22 9.55 41.86
C ASP A 499 13.25 9.91 42.97
N THR A 500 13.11 11.10 43.58
CA THR A 500 14.08 11.66 44.54
C THR A 500 14.16 10.98 45.90
N SER A 501 13.44 9.89 46.14
CA SER A 501 13.66 9.07 47.36
C SER A 501 14.97 8.29 47.34
N THR A 502 15.64 8.16 46.20
CA THR A 502 16.93 7.46 46.12
C THR A 502 17.90 8.12 45.13
N GLN A 503 19.03 8.59 45.67
CA GLN A 503 20.29 8.86 44.96
C GLN A 503 20.56 10.28 44.42
N SER A 504 21.16 11.07 45.31
CA SER A 504 22.02 12.24 45.04
C SER A 504 23.21 12.01 44.09
N SER A 505 23.35 10.83 43.47
CA SER A 505 24.45 10.47 42.56
C SER A 505 24.13 10.58 41.07
N LEU A 506 22.85 10.66 40.65
CA LEU A 506 22.48 10.57 39.22
C LEU A 506 22.46 11.93 38.48
N ILE A 507 22.32 13.03 39.21
CA ILE A 507 22.15 14.38 38.62
C ILE A 507 23.44 14.91 37.97
N CYS A 508 24.61 14.32 38.26
CA CYS A 508 25.90 14.81 37.75
C CYS A 508 26.25 14.32 36.32
N LEU A 509 25.58 13.28 35.81
CA LEU A 509 25.99 12.59 34.57
C LEU A 509 25.23 13.01 33.30
N LEU A 510 24.16 13.80 33.40
CA LEU A 510 23.24 14.04 32.28
C LEU A 510 23.20 15.49 31.74
N MET A 511 24.16 16.35 32.08
CA MET A 511 24.21 17.72 31.53
C MET A 511 25.17 17.86 30.33
N PRO A 512 24.80 18.65 29.30
CA PRO A 512 25.63 18.86 28.10
C PRO A 512 26.95 19.59 28.43
N PRO A 513 28.02 19.38 27.63
CA PRO A 513 29.41 19.71 28.01
C PRO A 513 29.74 21.20 28.17
N TYR A 514 28.81 22.12 27.90
CA TYR A 514 29.10 23.57 27.93
C TYR A 514 29.01 24.25 29.31
N ASN A 515 28.57 23.55 30.36
CA ASN A 515 28.42 24.16 31.70
C ASN A 515 29.26 23.50 32.82
N GLN A 516 30.18 22.58 32.49
CA GLN A 516 30.97 21.89 33.50
C GLN A 516 32.01 22.79 34.19
N PHE A 517 32.54 23.82 33.53
CA PHE A 517 33.64 24.62 34.09
C PHE A 517 33.22 25.69 35.11
N THR A 518 31.98 26.19 35.05
CA THR A 518 31.57 27.34 35.87
C THR A 518 31.09 26.93 37.27
N ILE A 519 30.72 25.67 37.48
CA ILE A 519 30.14 25.19 38.76
C ILE A 519 31.16 24.40 39.60
N LEU A 520 32.20 23.81 38.98
CA LEU A 520 33.29 23.13 39.71
C LEU A 520 34.07 24.08 40.65
N SER A 521 34.10 25.39 40.37
CA SER A 521 34.70 26.40 41.26
C SER A 521 33.81 26.78 42.45
N ALA A 522 32.48 26.65 42.32
CA ALA A 522 31.52 26.94 43.37
C ALA A 522 31.41 25.78 44.38
N VAL A 523 31.40 24.53 43.90
CA VAL A 523 31.28 23.34 44.75
C VAL A 523 32.53 23.13 45.63
N ARG A 524 33.72 23.49 45.12
CA ARG A 524 34.98 23.40 45.89
C ARG A 524 35.06 24.40 47.05
N ARG A 525 34.32 25.54 46.98
CA ARG A 525 34.25 26.53 48.08
C ARG A 525 33.29 26.13 49.20
N THR A 526 32.28 25.32 48.91
CA THR A 526 31.34 24.81 49.93
C THR A 526 31.86 23.60 50.69
N TRP A 527 32.74 22.78 50.09
CA TRP A 527 33.29 21.60 50.76
C TRP A 527 34.35 21.93 51.82
N LEU A 528 35.06 23.05 51.70
CA LEU A 528 36.07 23.49 52.69
C LEU A 528 35.49 24.24 53.90
N LYS A 529 34.18 24.52 53.94
CA LYS A 529 33.53 25.20 55.08
C LYS A 529 32.82 24.28 56.06
N ASN A 530 32.60 23.01 55.74
CA ASN A 530 31.80 22.09 56.55
C ASN A 530 32.59 20.93 57.22
N THR A 531 33.92 21.03 57.30
CA THR A 531 34.77 20.07 58.06
C THR A 531 35.45 20.67 59.29
N LEU A 532 34.87 21.75 59.85
CA LEU A 532 35.26 22.31 61.15
C LEU A 532 34.01 22.74 61.92
N CYS A 533 33.24 21.78 62.44
CA CYS A 533 32.49 21.86 63.70
C CYS A 533 31.63 20.59 63.85
N ASN A 534 31.85 19.93 64.99
CA ASN A 534 31.17 18.76 65.57
C ASN A 534 31.46 17.39 64.95
#